data_AF-A0A392PD25-F1
#
_entry.id   AF-A0A392PD25-F1
#
_cell.length_a   1.000
_cell.length_b   1.000
_cell.length_c   1.000
_cell.angle_alpha   90.00
_cell.angle_beta   90.00
_cell.angle_gamma   90.00
#
_symmetry.space_group_name_H-M   'P 1'
#
loop_
_entity.id
_entity.type
_entity.pdbx_description
1 polymer ?
#
loop_
_entity_poly.entity_id
_entity_poly.type
_entity_poly.pdbx_seq_one_letter_code
_entity_poly.pdbx_strand_id
1 'polypeptide(L)'
;GRAREAGEINKSLLTLGRVINALVEHSAHVPYRDSKLTRILRDSLGGKTKTCIIATISPSAYCLEETLSTLDYASRAKNIKNKPEVSYHLYVPLKML
;
A
#
# COMPACT_ATOMS: atom_id res chain seq x y z
N GLY A 1 3.16 -21.02 14.85
CA GLY A 1 4.61 -21.17 15.09
C GLY A 1 5.35 -20.04 14.39
N ARG A 2 6.44 -19.54 14.99
CA ARG A 2 7.15 -18.31 14.56
C ARG A 2 7.51 -18.28 13.07
N ALA A 3 7.93 -19.40 12.48
CA ALA A 3 8.26 -19.47 11.05
C ALA A 3 7.06 -19.22 10.13
N ARG A 4 5.88 -19.76 10.47
CA ARG A 4 4.65 -19.55 9.69
C ARG A 4 4.20 -18.09 9.77
N GLU A 5 4.30 -17.49 10.95
CA GLU A 5 3.95 -16.08 11.15
C GLU A 5 4.86 -15.15 10.35
N ALA A 6 6.19 -15.33 10.45
CA ALA A 6 7.15 -14.60 9.63
C ALA A 6 6.91 -14.78 8.14
N GLY A 7 6.57 -16.01 7.70
CA GLY A 7 6.23 -16.30 6.31
C GLY A 7 5.00 -15.52 5.82
N GLU A 8 3.92 -15.47 6.60
CA GLU A 8 2.71 -14.73 6.22
C GLU A 8 2.93 -13.21 6.23
N ILE A 9 3.73 -12.68 7.16
CA ILE A 9 4.14 -11.27 7.17
C ILE A 9 4.87 -10.93 5.88
N ASN A 10 5.93 -11.68 5.56
CA ASN A 10 6.74 -11.44 4.36
C ASN A 10 5.93 -11.62 3.08
N LYS A 11 5.00 -12.58 3.04
CA LYS A 11 4.08 -12.75 1.91
C LYS A 11 3.23 -11.50 1.67
N SER A 12 2.68 -10.90 2.73
CA SER A 12 1.87 -9.68 2.60
C SER A 12 2.70 -8.48 2.11
N LEU A 13 3.94 -8.35 2.58
CA LEU A 13 4.88 -7.32 2.15
C LEU A 13 5.31 -7.50 0.69
N LEU A 14 5.58 -8.74 0.27
CA LEU A 14 5.90 -9.07 -1.12
C LEU A 14 4.73 -8.72 -2.06
N THR A 15 3.50 -9.08 -1.67
CA THR A 15 2.31 -8.72 -2.45
C THR A 15 2.12 -7.20 -2.53
N LEU A 16 2.40 -6.47 -1.45
CA LEU A 16 2.35 -5.02 -1.46
C LEU A 16 3.37 -4.43 -2.45
N GLY A 17 4.60 -4.96 -2.49
CA GLY A 17 5.59 -4.57 -3.50
C GLY A 17 5.14 -4.82 -4.94
N ARG A 18 4.46 -5.94 -5.21
CA ARG A 18 3.88 -6.22 -6.54
C ARG A 18 2.80 -5.22 -6.92
N VAL A 19 1.94 -4.84 -5.98
CA VAL A 19 0.91 -3.81 -6.21
C VAL A 19 1.54 -2.46 -6.54
N ILE A 20 2.59 -2.07 -5.83
CA ILE A 20 3.31 -0.81 -6.10
C ILE A 20 3.92 -0.80 -7.49
N ASN A 21 4.64 -1.86 -7.86
CA ASN A 21 5.24 -1.95 -9.20
C ASN A 21 4.18 -1.86 -10.30
N ALA A 22 3.09 -2.62 -10.17
CA ALA A 22 1.99 -2.60 -11.14
C ALA A 22 1.36 -1.19 -11.27
N LEU A 23 1.24 -0.44 -10.17
CA LEU A 23 0.72 0.92 -10.17
C LEU A 23 1.64 1.92 -10.86
N VAL A 24 2.95 1.83 -10.57
CA VAL A 24 3.98 2.70 -11.15
C VAL A 24 4.13 2.44 -12.65
N GLU A 25 4.05 1.18 -13.08
CA GLU A 25 4.10 0.76 -14.48
C GLU A 25 2.77 0.96 -15.23
N HIS A 26 1.73 1.47 -14.55
CA HIS A 26 0.40 1.66 -15.12
C HIS A 26 -0.18 0.38 -15.75
N SER A 27 0.09 -0.77 -15.10
CA SER A 27 -0.41 -2.07 -15.51
C SER A 27 -1.94 -2.10 -15.56
N ALA A 28 -2.50 -2.78 -16.56
CA ALA A 28 -3.95 -2.94 -16.70
C ALA A 28 -4.56 -3.71 -15.52
N HIS A 29 -3.81 -4.65 -14.93
CA HIS A 29 -4.21 -5.40 -13.75
C HIS A 29 -3.29 -5.11 -12.58
N VAL A 30 -3.87 -4.74 -11.43
CA VAL A 30 -3.16 -4.55 -10.17
C VAL A 30 -3.62 -5.60 -9.16
N PRO A 31 -2.72 -6.43 -8.61
CA PRO A 31 -3.06 -7.63 -7.85
C PRO A 31 -3.47 -7.35 -6.39
N TYR A 32 -4.38 -6.40 -6.14
CA TYR A 32 -4.83 -6.08 -4.77
C TYR A 32 -5.45 -7.29 -4.06
N ARG A 33 -6.00 -8.25 -4.81
CA ARG A 33 -6.73 -9.39 -4.25
C ARG A 33 -5.83 -10.47 -3.66
N ASP A 34 -4.52 -10.42 -3.91
CA ASP A 34 -3.58 -11.47 -3.52
C ASP A 34 -3.28 -11.50 -2.02
N SER A 35 -3.58 -10.42 -1.29
CA SER A 35 -3.49 -10.40 0.18
C SER A 35 -4.63 -9.59 0.80
N LYS A 36 -5.00 -9.90 2.05
CA LYS A 36 -6.00 -9.11 2.78
C LYS A 36 -5.52 -7.67 3.00
N LEU A 37 -4.24 -7.48 3.26
CA LEU A 37 -3.61 -6.17 3.46
C LEU A 37 -3.80 -5.27 2.23
N THR A 38 -3.44 -5.76 1.04
CA THR A 38 -3.56 -5.00 -0.21
C THR A 38 -5.01 -4.73 -0.60
N ARG A 39 -5.96 -5.59 -0.21
CA ARG A 39 -7.40 -5.30 -0.41
C ARG A 39 -7.86 -4.10 0.42
N ILE A 40 -7.42 -4.02 1.67
CA ILE A 40 -7.75 -2.90 2.57
C ILE A 40 -7.10 -1.61 2.05
N LEU A 41 -5.85 -1.68 1.59
CA LEU A 41 -5.10 -0.53 1.11
C LEU A 41 -5.45 -0.09 -0.33
N ARG A 42 -6.42 -0.73 -0.98
CA ARG A 42 -6.77 -0.45 -2.38
C ARG A 42 -7.12 1.02 -2.61
N ASP A 43 -7.88 1.62 -1.71
CA ASP A 43 -8.26 3.04 -1.82
C ASP A 43 -7.10 3.98 -1.47
N SER A 44 -6.12 3.50 -0.71
CA SER A 44 -4.90 4.21 -0.34
C SER A 44 -3.86 4.24 -1.46
N LEU A 45 -3.76 3.18 -2.26
CA LEU A 45 -2.71 3.01 -3.27
C LEU A 45 -3.34 3.01 -4.67
N GLY A 46 -3.23 4.10 -5.41
CA GLY A 46 -3.87 4.28 -6.72
C GLY A 46 -5.35 4.66 -6.65
N GLY A 47 -5.86 4.98 -5.45
CA GLY A 47 -7.27 5.22 -5.20
C GLY A 47 -7.63 6.68 -4.91
N LYS A 48 -8.68 6.85 -4.10
CA LYS A 48 -9.38 8.13 -3.87
C LYS A 48 -8.98 8.87 -2.59
N THR A 49 -7.91 8.44 -1.93
CA THR A 49 -7.50 9.00 -0.64
C THR A 49 -6.12 9.66 -0.73
N LYS A 50 -5.88 10.67 0.10
CA LYS A 50 -4.51 11.14 0.35
C LYS A 50 -3.82 10.10 1.22
N THR A 51 -2.66 9.63 0.79
CA THR A 51 -1.93 8.56 1.48
C THR A 51 -0.48 8.98 1.73
N CYS A 52 0.00 8.69 2.94
CA CYS A 52 1.39 8.85 3.35
C CYS A 52 1.97 7.47 3.66
N ILE A 53 3.24 7.27 3.30
CA ILE A 53 4.00 6.05 3.61
C ILE A 53 5.20 6.46 4.45
N ILE A 54 5.41 5.76 5.56
CA ILE A 54 6.56 5.97 6.45
C ILE A 54 7.54 4.82 6.22
N ALA A 55 8.74 5.15 5.75
CA ALA A 55 9.84 4.20 5.60
C ALA A 55 10.66 4.18 6.90
N THR A 56 10.47 3.15 7.72
CA THR A 56 11.25 2.94 8.94
C THR A 56 12.47 2.08 8.62
N ILE A 57 13.67 2.64 8.78
CA ILE A 57 14.94 1.98 8.46
C ILE A 57 15.89 1.98 9.66
N SER A 58 16.86 1.08 9.65
CA SER A 58 17.92 1.02 10.66
C SER A 58 19.14 1.82 10.19
N PRO A 59 19.77 2.64 11.05
CA PRO A 59 21.02 3.33 10.70
C PRO A 59 22.26 2.40 10.76
N SER A 60 22.08 1.14 11.17
CA SER A 60 23.19 0.18 11.33
C SER A 60 23.75 -0.28 9.99
N ALA A 61 25.08 -0.33 9.87
CA ALA A 61 25.77 -0.86 8.70
C ALA A 61 25.43 -2.34 8.42
N TYR A 62 25.12 -3.12 9.46
CA TYR A 62 24.69 -4.53 9.32
C TYR A 62 23.32 -4.66 8.64
N CYS A 63 22.52 -3.60 8.60
CA CYS A 63 21.19 -3.57 7.99
C CYS A 63 21.17 -2.83 6.65
N LEU A 64 22.34 -2.58 6.04
CA LEU A 64 22.44 -1.75 4.83
C LEU A 64 21.60 -2.30 3.68
N GLU A 65 21.65 -3.60 3.43
CA GLU A 65 20.91 -4.25 2.33
C GLU A 65 19.39 -4.12 2.50
N GLU A 66 18.87 -4.38 3.69
CA GLU A 66 17.45 -4.23 4.02
C GLU A 66 17.00 -2.76 3.97
N THR A 67 17.88 -1.86 4.39
CA THR A 67 17.66 -0.41 4.34
C THR A 67 17.55 0.07 2.91
N LEU A 68 18.47 -0.35 2.02
CA LEU A 68 18.40 -0.04 0.59
C LEU A 68 17.12 -0.60 -0.04
N SER A 69 16.77 -1.85 0.28
CA SER A 69 15.52 -2.47 -0.18
C SER A 69 14.28 -1.66 0.22
N THR A 70 14.25 -1.15 1.45
CA THR A 70 13.16 -0.30 1.96
C THR A 70 13.14 1.09 1.29
N LEU A 71 14.30 1.67 1.02
CA LEU A 71 14.40 2.97 0.33
C LEU A 71 13.99 2.87 -1.14
N ASP A 72 14.38 1.82 -1.84
CA ASP A 72 13.94 1.54 -3.21
C ASP A 72 12.43 1.38 -3.29
N TYR A 73 11.87 0.67 -2.31
CA TYR A 73 10.44 0.51 -2.15
C TYR A 73 9.73 1.86 -1.98
N ALA A 74 10.22 2.72 -1.08
CA ALA A 74 9.66 4.06 -0.86
C ALA A 74 9.79 4.96 -2.09
N SER A 75 10.94 4.89 -2.78
CA SER A 75 11.20 5.63 -4.02
C SER A 75 10.21 5.27 -5.12
N ARG A 76 9.90 3.98 -5.29
CA ARG A 76 8.86 3.52 -6.23
C ARG A 76 7.48 3.98 -5.79
N ALA A 77 7.15 3.80 -4.51
CA ALA A 77 5.84 4.14 -3.97
C ALA A 77 5.48 5.62 -4.13
N LYS A 78 6.48 6.52 -4.08
CA LYS A 78 6.32 7.96 -4.35
C LYS A 78 5.67 8.27 -5.70
N ASN A 79 5.85 7.40 -6.70
CA ASN A 79 5.34 7.60 -8.06
C ASN A 79 3.90 7.09 -8.25
N ILE A 80 3.26 6.53 -7.20
CA ILE A 80 1.87 6.12 -7.25
C ILE A 80 0.97 7.37 -7.38
N LYS A 81 0.08 7.34 -8.37
CA LYS A 81 -0.87 8.43 -8.61
C LYS A 81 -2.22 8.12 -7.96
N ASN A 82 -2.59 8.93 -6.97
CA ASN A 82 -3.94 8.93 -6.40
C ASN A 82 -4.79 10.06 -7.00
N LYS A 83 -6.10 9.93 -6.88
CA LYS A 83 -7.08 10.98 -7.21
C LYS A 83 -7.97 11.28 -6.00
N PRO A 84 -7.47 12.06 -5.02
CA PRO A 84 -8.22 12.30 -3.78
C PRO A 84 -9.58 12.93 -4.03
N GLU A 85 -10.63 12.36 -3.45
CA GLU A 85 -12.01 12.87 -3.53
C GLU A 85 -12.53 13.21 -2.12
N VAL A 86 -13.28 14.31 -2.00
CA VAL A 86 -13.97 14.66 -0.76
C VAL A 86 -15.28 13.88 -0.71
N SER A 87 -15.47 13.06 0.32
CA SER A 87 -16.75 12.40 0.55
C SER A 87 -17.73 13.37 1.20
N TYR A 88 -18.84 13.64 0.52
CA TYR A 88 -19.97 14.38 1.08
C TYR A 88 -21.02 13.36 1.50
N HIS A 89 -21.09 13.04 2.78
CA HIS A 89 -22.27 12.35 3.31
C HIS A 89 -23.43 13.35 3.32
N LEU A 90 -24.24 13.34 2.26
CA LEU A 90 -25.53 14.00 2.29
C LEU A 90 -26.41 13.24 3.29
N TYR A 91 -26.64 13.84 4.46
CA TYR A 91 -27.73 13.42 5.31
C TYR A 91 -29.01 13.62 4.49
N VAL A 92 -29.60 12.52 4.03
CA VAL A 92 -30.98 12.54 3.54
C VAL A 92 -31.83 12.54 4.81
N PRO A 93 -32.45 13.66 5.22
CA PRO A 93 -33.32 13.62 6.38
C PRO A 93 -34.45 12.63 6.07
N LEU A 94 -34.63 11.64 6.95
CA LEU A 94 -35.68 10.62 6.95
C LEU A 94 -37.12 11.18 7.07
N LYS A 95 -37.36 12.45 6.71
CA LYS A 95 -38.66 13.15 6.79
C LYS A 95 -39.37 13.31 5.44
N MET A 96 -39.05 12.50 4.44
CA MET A 96 -39.84 12.37 3.20
C MET A 96 -40.23 10.92 2.91
N LEU A 97 -40.69 10.21 3.94
CA LEU A 97 -41.53 9.01 3.82
C LEU A 97 -42.78 9.23 4.69
#